data_AF-A0A971J2S6-F1
#
_entry.id   AF-A0A971J2S6-F1
#
_cell.length_a   1.000
_cell.length_b   1.000
_cell.length_c   1.000
_cell.angle_alpha   90.00
_cell.angle_beta   90.00
_cell.angle_gamma   90.00
#
_symmetry.space_group_name_H-M   'P 1'
#
loop_
_entity.id
_entity.type
_entity.pdbx_description
1 polymer ?
#
loop_
_entity_poly.entity_id
_entity_poly.type
_entity_poly.pdbx_seq_one_letter_code
_entity_poly.pdbx_strand_id
1 'polypeptide(L)'
;MIAESRYLDSNQERYLRLLVDISTFKILQAYADGGTIFGKERLGPIYLNSLEGIYASINEGASINQALQEVQEDTLTVSLVKDVIRTLIQAETFVCQERGFATSKEYSDYWEDVYRGRCCYYSNLDRISRTWDEVASEFNREHLLFSRFRSQHLYDIGKLGYLIIGNMLDTVHELSVIIKCNRQGIIEEVNSDLTRVTDKICQEAKDFCKHLYGKEAFRLSKKETANLLGSNEGCTHLIDLTYDGLETFSQWWYTKKF
;
A
#
# COMPACT_ATOMS: atom_id res chain seq x y z
N MET A 1 -9.72 11.00 -15.10
CA MET A 1 -9.93 10.76 -13.65
C MET A 1 -8.61 10.75 -12.91
N ILE A 2 -8.59 11.16 -11.63
CA ILE A 2 -7.36 11.24 -10.82
C ILE A 2 -7.24 10.02 -9.90
N ALA A 3 -6.04 9.44 -9.83
CA ALA A 3 -5.62 8.57 -8.74
C ALA A 3 -4.30 9.04 -8.16
N GLU A 4 -4.17 9.01 -6.83
CA GLU A 4 -2.99 9.51 -6.14
C GLU A 4 -2.58 8.65 -4.94
N SER A 5 -1.28 8.66 -4.64
CA SER A 5 -0.71 8.09 -3.42
C SER A 5 0.26 9.07 -2.80
N ARG A 6 0.21 9.16 -1.48
CA ARG A 6 1.03 10.02 -0.63
C ARG A 6 1.80 9.18 0.35
N TYR A 7 3.06 9.50 0.52
CA TYR A 7 3.94 8.88 1.49
C TYR A 7 4.66 9.95 2.31
N LEU A 8 4.76 9.69 3.61
CA LEU A 8 5.48 10.54 4.56
C LEU A 8 6.30 9.68 5.51
N ASP A 9 7.58 10.01 5.68
CA ASP A 9 8.38 9.49 6.79
C ASP A 9 9.10 10.61 7.53
N SER A 10 10.00 10.26 8.44
CA SER A 10 10.77 11.25 9.21
C SER A 10 11.77 12.05 8.35
N ASN A 11 12.07 11.62 7.13
CA ASN A 11 13.10 12.22 6.27
C ASN A 11 12.52 12.91 5.03
N GLN A 12 11.41 12.40 4.47
CA GLN A 12 10.89 12.83 3.18
C GLN A 12 9.37 12.73 3.09
N GLU A 13 8.82 13.57 2.22
CA GLU A 13 7.48 13.43 1.68
C GLU A 13 7.55 13.14 0.19
N ARG A 14 6.68 12.25 -0.27
CA ARG A 14 6.50 11.95 -1.70
C ARG A 14 5.04 11.87 -2.03
N TYR A 15 4.72 12.39 -3.19
CA TYR A 15 3.40 12.44 -3.75
C TYR A 15 3.45 11.95 -5.19
N LEU A 16 2.50 11.11 -5.58
CA LEU A 16 2.33 10.67 -6.96
C LEU A 16 0.89 10.89 -7.41
N ARG A 17 0.70 11.42 -8.61
CA ARG A 17 -0.59 11.52 -9.28
C ARG A 17 -0.55 10.89 -10.66
N LEU A 18 -1.58 10.11 -10.96
CA LEU A 18 -1.93 9.69 -12.31
C LEU A 18 -3.24 10.35 -12.74
N LEU A 19 -3.24 10.94 -13.93
CA LEU A 19 -4.46 11.24 -14.67
C LEU A 19 -4.68 10.10 -15.66
N VAL A 20 -5.83 9.46 -15.59
CA VAL A 20 -6.18 8.33 -16.47
C VAL A 20 -7.45 8.58 -17.26
N ASP A 21 -7.51 7.99 -18.45
CA ASP A 21 -8.74 7.82 -19.21
C ASP A 21 -9.66 6.84 -18.45
N ILE A 22 -10.92 7.22 -18.24
CA ILE A 22 -11.84 6.47 -17.36
C ILE A 22 -12.27 5.13 -17.96
N SER A 23 -12.39 5.06 -19.28
CA SER A 23 -12.90 3.89 -19.98
C SER A 23 -11.81 2.85 -20.20
N THR A 24 -10.56 3.29 -20.37
CA THR A 24 -9.44 2.40 -20.70
C THR A 24 -8.41 2.25 -19.60
N PHE A 25 -8.38 3.16 -18.62
CA PHE A 25 -7.29 3.32 -17.65
C PHE A 25 -5.92 3.58 -18.30
N LYS A 26 -5.93 4.10 -19.53
CA LYS A 26 -4.73 4.62 -20.17
C LYS A 26 -4.23 5.85 -19.40
N ILE A 27 -2.95 5.85 -19.04
CA ILE A 27 -2.31 6.97 -18.37
C ILE A 27 -2.21 8.14 -19.36
N LEU A 28 -2.85 9.25 -19.02
CA LEU A 28 -2.82 10.49 -19.78
C LEU A 28 -1.73 11.44 -19.30
N GLN A 29 -1.44 11.39 -18.00
CA GLN A 29 -0.38 12.17 -17.37
C GLN A 29 0.07 11.47 -16.09
N ALA A 30 1.36 11.52 -15.79
CA ALA A 30 1.92 11.03 -14.54
C ALA A 30 2.96 12.01 -14.00
N TYR A 31 2.88 12.35 -12.72
CA TYR A 31 3.94 13.12 -12.09
C TYR A 31 4.10 12.75 -10.62
N ALA A 32 5.35 12.83 -10.15
CA ALA A 32 5.73 12.76 -8.75
C ALA A 32 6.18 14.15 -8.26
N ASP A 33 5.96 14.44 -6.99
CA ASP A 33 6.42 15.68 -6.34
C ASP A 33 6.82 15.34 -4.90
N GLY A 34 7.57 16.22 -4.25
CA GLY A 34 7.88 16.14 -2.84
C GLY A 34 9.25 16.70 -2.49
N GLY A 35 9.72 16.34 -1.31
CA GLY A 35 10.98 16.89 -0.81
C GLY A 35 11.49 16.14 0.40
N THR A 36 12.71 16.47 0.77
CA THR A 36 13.21 16.11 2.08
C THR A 36 12.64 17.08 3.11
N ILE A 37 12.22 16.58 4.28
CA ILE A 37 11.59 17.41 5.33
C ILE A 37 12.63 18.33 5.97
N PHE A 38 13.89 17.90 6.02
CA PHE A 38 14.99 18.63 6.65
C PHE A 38 16.06 19.14 5.66
N GLY A 39 15.94 18.82 4.37
CA GLY A 39 16.83 19.36 3.33
C GLY A 39 16.17 20.52 2.57
N LYS A 40 17.00 21.39 1.98
CA LYS A 40 16.53 22.51 1.13
C LYS A 40 16.13 22.06 -0.28
N GLU A 41 16.27 20.78 -0.59
CA GLU A 41 15.98 20.23 -1.91
C GLU A 41 14.51 19.85 -1.99
N ARG A 42 13.72 20.81 -2.48
CA ARG A 42 12.41 20.52 -3.04
C ARG A 42 12.63 19.96 -4.43
N LEU A 43 12.24 18.71 -4.64
CA LEU A 43 12.15 18.15 -5.97
C LEU A 43 10.86 18.71 -6.53
N GLY A 44 10.93 19.79 -7.31
CA GLY A 44 9.77 20.24 -8.08
C GLY A 44 9.18 19.06 -8.89
N PRO A 45 7.97 19.22 -9.46
CA PRO A 45 7.26 18.11 -10.08
C PRO A 45 8.14 17.39 -11.13
N ILE A 46 8.34 16.10 -10.92
CA ILE A 46 9.00 15.17 -11.84
C ILE A 46 7.91 14.55 -12.71
N TYR A 47 7.87 14.92 -13.98
CA TYR A 47 6.95 14.33 -14.94
C TYR A 47 7.47 12.98 -15.40
N LEU A 48 6.63 11.95 -15.27
CA LEU A 48 6.94 10.57 -15.65
C LEU A 48 6.38 10.30 -17.05
N ASN A 49 6.85 11.07 -18.04
CA ASN A 49 6.30 11.06 -19.40
C ASN A 49 6.37 9.68 -20.07
N SER A 50 7.32 8.82 -19.67
CA SER A 50 7.45 7.44 -20.14
C SER A 50 6.25 6.55 -19.78
N LEU A 51 5.44 6.93 -18.80
CA LEU A 51 4.21 6.22 -18.44
C LEU A 51 3.02 6.61 -19.33
N GLU A 52 3.09 7.75 -20.04
CA GLU A 52 1.97 8.21 -20.85
C GLU A 52 1.65 7.22 -21.97
N GLY A 53 0.38 6.86 -22.05
CA GLY A 53 -0.14 5.91 -23.01
C GLY A 53 -0.12 4.44 -22.58
N ILE A 54 0.52 4.10 -21.46
CA ILE A 54 0.46 2.76 -20.85
C ILE A 54 -0.88 2.58 -20.13
N TYR A 55 -1.44 1.37 -20.15
CA TYR A 55 -2.64 1.05 -19.38
C TYR A 55 -2.27 0.70 -17.93
N ALA A 56 -2.90 1.37 -16.96
CA ALA A 56 -2.74 1.07 -15.55
C ALA A 56 -3.48 -0.22 -15.17
N SER A 57 -2.90 -1.38 -15.48
CA SER A 57 -3.50 -2.70 -15.23
C SER A 57 -2.50 -3.72 -14.67
N ILE A 58 -3.02 -4.81 -14.10
CA ILE A 58 -2.19 -5.93 -13.60
C ILE A 58 -1.33 -6.59 -14.68
N ASN A 59 -1.74 -6.50 -15.95
CA ASN A 59 -1.09 -7.19 -17.07
C ASN A 59 0.07 -6.37 -17.66
N GLU A 60 0.16 -5.08 -17.35
CA GLU A 60 1.16 -4.17 -17.91
C GLU A 60 2.44 -4.07 -17.06
N GLY A 61 2.66 -5.01 -16.12
CA GLY A 61 3.79 -4.94 -15.18
C GLY A 61 5.16 -4.80 -15.86
N ALA A 62 5.37 -5.47 -17.00
CA ALA A 62 6.61 -5.36 -17.76
C ALA A 62 6.76 -3.96 -18.39
N SER A 63 5.72 -3.47 -19.06
CA SER A 63 5.65 -2.13 -19.67
C SER A 63 5.89 -1.03 -18.63
N ILE A 64 5.24 -1.14 -17.47
CA ILE A 64 5.40 -0.19 -16.35
C ILE A 64 6.85 -0.22 -15.84
N ASN A 65 7.44 -1.40 -15.60
CA ASN A 65 8.82 -1.49 -15.15
C ASN A 65 9.81 -0.92 -16.19
N GLN A 66 9.55 -1.12 -17.48
CA GLN A 66 10.35 -0.54 -18.55
C GLN A 66 10.26 1.00 -18.56
N ALA A 67 9.06 1.55 -18.44
CA ALA A 67 8.85 2.99 -18.37
C ALA A 67 9.52 3.64 -17.15
N LEU A 68 9.62 2.91 -16.04
CA LEU A 68 10.24 3.39 -14.81
C LEU A 68 11.76 3.26 -14.76
N GLN A 69 12.43 2.78 -15.82
CA GLN A 69 13.90 2.61 -15.79
C GLN A 69 14.66 3.92 -15.54
N GLU A 70 14.16 5.05 -16.08
CA GLU A 70 14.80 6.36 -15.91
C GLU A 70 14.78 6.86 -14.46
N VAL A 71 13.87 6.35 -13.63
CA VAL A 71 13.70 6.73 -12.22
C VAL A 71 13.93 5.54 -11.28
N GLN A 72 14.57 4.48 -11.76
CA GLN A 72 14.72 3.22 -11.01
C GLN A 72 15.50 3.38 -9.70
N GLU A 73 16.41 4.36 -9.64
CA GLU A 73 17.17 4.70 -8.43
C GLU A 73 16.29 5.34 -7.35
N ASP A 74 15.22 6.06 -7.74
CA ASP A 74 14.20 6.55 -6.82
C ASP A 74 13.19 5.43 -6.51
N THR A 75 13.65 4.50 -5.68
CA THR A 75 12.89 3.32 -5.26
C THR A 75 11.53 3.67 -4.63
N LEU A 76 11.41 4.82 -3.97
CA LEU A 76 10.16 5.28 -3.38
C LEU A 76 9.17 5.72 -4.47
N THR A 77 9.60 6.51 -5.45
CA THR A 77 8.76 6.88 -6.59
C THR A 77 8.30 5.63 -7.36
N VAL A 78 9.20 4.67 -7.61
CA VAL A 78 8.86 3.39 -8.26
C VAL A 78 7.81 2.62 -7.44
N SER A 79 7.97 2.57 -6.11
CA SER A 79 7.01 1.92 -5.21
C SER A 79 5.64 2.59 -5.25
N LEU A 80 5.60 3.93 -5.23
CA LEU A 80 4.37 4.70 -5.32
C LEU A 80 3.64 4.50 -6.65
N VAL A 81 4.36 4.38 -7.78
CA VAL A 81 3.72 4.10 -9.08
C VAL A 81 3.02 2.76 -9.04
N LYS A 82 3.68 1.73 -8.52
CA LYS A 82 3.08 0.40 -8.36
C LYS A 82 1.88 0.42 -7.42
N ASP A 83 1.94 1.20 -6.35
CA ASP A 83 0.84 1.38 -5.39
C ASP A 83 -0.37 2.09 -6.02
N VAL A 84 -0.18 3.19 -6.76
CA VAL A 84 -1.29 3.88 -7.45
C VAL A 84 -1.93 2.99 -8.52
N ILE A 85 -1.16 2.19 -9.24
CA ILE A 85 -1.71 1.27 -10.24
C ILE A 85 -2.54 0.16 -9.59
N ARG A 86 -2.05 -0.44 -8.50
CA ARG A 86 -2.82 -1.44 -7.72
C ARG A 86 -4.13 -0.88 -7.18
N THR A 87 -4.13 0.38 -6.78
CA THR A 87 -5.30 1.02 -6.19
C THR A 87 -6.30 1.54 -7.21
N LEU A 88 -5.83 1.91 -8.41
CA LEU A 88 -6.69 2.16 -9.57
C LEU A 88 -7.55 0.93 -9.90
N ILE A 89 -6.98 -0.27 -9.84
CA ILE A 89 -7.71 -1.52 -10.06
C ILE A 89 -8.85 -1.65 -9.05
N GLN A 90 -8.61 -1.37 -7.77
CA GLN A 90 -9.67 -1.39 -6.76
C GLN A 90 -10.75 -0.32 -7.01
N ALA A 91 -10.33 0.86 -7.48
CA ALA A 91 -11.24 1.97 -7.79
C ALA A 91 -12.04 1.78 -9.08
N GLU A 92 -11.72 0.77 -9.90
CA GLU A 92 -12.46 0.39 -11.10
C GLU A 92 -13.93 0.09 -10.79
N THR A 93 -14.23 -0.39 -9.59
CA THR A 93 -15.59 -0.57 -9.07
C THR A 93 -16.48 0.66 -9.23
N PHE A 94 -15.92 1.85 -9.00
CA PHE A 94 -16.67 3.12 -9.05
C PHE A 94 -16.99 3.56 -10.47
N VAL A 95 -16.36 2.94 -11.47
CA VAL A 95 -16.50 3.24 -12.90
C VAL A 95 -16.72 1.97 -13.71
N CYS A 96 -17.32 0.95 -13.09
CA CYS A 96 -17.43 -0.39 -13.67
C CYS A 96 -18.18 -0.37 -15.01
N GLN A 97 -19.16 0.52 -15.17
CA GLN A 97 -19.92 0.69 -16.43
C GLN A 97 -19.07 1.23 -17.56
N GLU A 98 -18.27 2.27 -17.30
CA GLU A 98 -17.31 2.82 -18.25
C GLU A 98 -16.24 1.80 -18.63
N ARG A 99 -16.04 0.79 -17.79
CA ARG A 99 -15.06 -0.30 -17.93
C ARG A 99 -15.63 -1.56 -18.56
N GLY A 100 -16.90 -1.52 -18.97
CA GLY A 100 -17.54 -2.58 -19.74
C GLY A 100 -18.32 -3.60 -18.93
N PHE A 101 -18.45 -3.43 -17.61
CA PHE A 101 -19.34 -4.23 -16.78
C PHE A 101 -20.75 -3.64 -16.79
N ALA A 102 -21.79 -4.47 -16.87
CA ALA A 102 -23.16 -3.99 -16.83
C ALA A 102 -23.54 -3.46 -15.44
N THR A 103 -22.98 -4.08 -14.38
CA THR A 103 -23.31 -3.76 -12.98
C THR A 103 -22.10 -3.88 -12.05
N SER A 104 -22.16 -3.22 -10.90
CA SER A 104 -21.16 -3.38 -9.81
C SER A 104 -21.08 -4.83 -9.33
N LYS A 105 -22.21 -5.56 -9.34
CA LYS A 105 -22.25 -6.97 -8.99
C LYS A 105 -21.43 -7.83 -9.97
N GLU A 106 -21.60 -7.62 -11.27
CA GLU A 106 -20.82 -8.35 -12.29
C GLU A 106 -19.31 -8.10 -12.12
N TYR A 107 -18.93 -6.86 -11.81
CA TYR A 107 -17.56 -6.51 -11.45
C TYR A 107 -17.09 -7.26 -10.19
N SER A 108 -17.91 -7.27 -9.12
CA SER A 108 -17.59 -7.99 -7.88
C SER A 108 -17.38 -9.48 -8.12
N ASP A 109 -18.31 -10.13 -8.83
CA ASP A 109 -18.25 -11.56 -9.14
C ASP A 109 -16.99 -11.91 -9.95
N TYR A 110 -16.60 -11.06 -10.90
CA TYR A 110 -15.35 -11.21 -11.66
C TYR A 110 -14.12 -11.16 -10.74
N TRP A 111 -14.04 -10.18 -9.84
CA TRP A 111 -12.88 -10.00 -8.97
C TRP A 111 -12.80 -11.01 -7.83
N GLU A 112 -13.92 -11.56 -7.37
CA GLU A 112 -13.95 -12.69 -6.45
C GLU A 112 -13.23 -13.92 -7.02
N ASP A 113 -13.30 -14.13 -8.34
CA ASP A 113 -12.55 -15.19 -9.02
C ASP A 113 -11.08 -14.81 -9.20
N VAL A 114 -10.80 -13.63 -9.76
CA VAL A 114 -9.44 -13.19 -10.07
C VAL A 114 -8.56 -13.07 -8.82
N TYR A 115 -9.12 -12.57 -7.72
CA TYR A 115 -8.39 -12.40 -6.45
C TYR A 115 -8.59 -13.57 -5.47
N ARG A 116 -9.23 -14.67 -5.87
CA ARG A 116 -9.45 -15.82 -5.00
C ARG A 116 -8.15 -16.26 -4.32
N GLY A 117 -8.19 -16.35 -2.98
CA GLY A 117 -7.04 -16.77 -2.18
C GLY A 117 -5.87 -15.79 -2.14
N ARG A 118 -6.06 -14.50 -2.49
CA ARG A 118 -4.97 -13.50 -2.53
C ARG A 118 -4.85 -12.65 -1.26
N CYS A 119 -5.90 -12.56 -0.46
CA CYS A 119 -5.90 -11.88 0.84
C CYS A 119 -7.00 -12.44 1.73
N CYS A 120 -6.96 -12.09 3.02
CA CYS A 120 -7.94 -12.51 4.03
C CYS A 120 -9.40 -12.50 3.53
N TYR A 121 -9.83 -11.42 2.86
CA TYR A 121 -11.18 -11.31 2.29
C TYR A 121 -11.46 -12.37 1.22
N TYR A 122 -10.64 -12.40 0.15
CA TYR A 122 -10.85 -13.30 -0.98
C TYR A 122 -10.47 -14.77 -0.70
N SER A 123 -9.83 -15.04 0.44
CA SER A 123 -9.57 -16.40 0.95
C SER A 123 -10.75 -16.96 1.75
N ASN A 124 -11.69 -16.11 2.17
CA ASN A 124 -12.77 -16.44 3.10
C ASN A 124 -14.14 -15.98 2.58
N LEU A 125 -14.38 -16.05 1.25
CA LEU A 125 -15.63 -15.62 0.61
C LEU A 125 -16.88 -16.35 1.13
N ASP A 126 -16.73 -17.50 1.79
CA ASP A 126 -17.80 -18.23 2.46
C ASP A 126 -18.15 -17.68 3.86
N ARG A 127 -17.28 -16.82 4.43
CA ARG A 127 -17.40 -16.25 5.78
C ARG A 127 -17.63 -14.73 5.78
N ILE A 128 -17.51 -14.06 4.65
CA ILE A 128 -17.75 -12.62 4.55
C ILE A 128 -19.20 -12.29 4.91
N SER A 129 -19.39 -11.16 5.58
CA SER A 129 -20.73 -10.64 5.89
C SER A 129 -21.29 -9.74 4.79
N ARG A 130 -20.42 -9.23 3.91
CA ARG A 130 -20.76 -8.32 2.82
C ARG A 130 -19.92 -8.57 1.58
N THR A 131 -20.54 -8.48 0.41
CA THR A 131 -19.84 -8.54 -0.88
C THR A 131 -19.16 -7.20 -1.20
N TRP A 132 -18.23 -7.19 -2.15
CA TRP A 132 -17.48 -5.97 -2.47
C TRP A 132 -18.37 -4.90 -3.11
N ASP A 133 -19.35 -5.27 -3.93
CA ASP A 133 -20.32 -4.32 -4.50
C ASP A 133 -21.19 -3.65 -3.42
N GLU A 134 -21.58 -4.38 -2.37
CA GLU A 134 -22.31 -3.80 -1.23
C GLU A 134 -21.47 -2.75 -0.50
N VAL A 135 -20.17 -3.01 -0.30
CA VAL A 135 -19.25 -2.05 0.33
C VAL A 135 -19.01 -0.85 -0.58
N ALA A 136 -18.74 -1.08 -1.87
CA ALA A 136 -18.44 -0.02 -2.83
C ALA A 136 -19.63 0.91 -3.07
N SER A 137 -20.86 0.40 -2.98
CA SER A 137 -22.09 1.20 -3.15
C SER A 137 -22.26 2.34 -2.13
N GLU A 138 -21.52 2.31 -1.02
CA GLU A 138 -21.52 3.37 -0.01
C GLU A 138 -20.75 4.63 -0.44
N PHE A 139 -19.98 4.55 -1.53
CA PHE A 139 -19.11 5.63 -1.97
C PHE A 139 -19.50 6.11 -3.37
N ASN A 140 -19.66 7.43 -3.52
CA ASN A 140 -19.81 8.07 -4.83
C ASN A 140 -18.55 8.86 -5.20
N ARG A 141 -18.07 8.74 -6.45
CA ARG A 141 -16.78 9.31 -6.90
C ARG A 141 -16.93 9.98 -8.27
N GLU A 142 -16.83 11.31 -8.31
CA GLU A 142 -16.99 12.06 -9.58
C GLU A 142 -15.66 12.48 -10.22
N HIS A 143 -14.63 12.78 -9.42
CA HIS A 143 -13.37 13.38 -9.92
C HIS A 143 -12.09 12.69 -9.44
N LEU A 144 -12.16 12.04 -8.26
CA LEU A 144 -11.07 11.36 -7.61
C LEU A 144 -11.44 9.88 -7.50
N LEU A 145 -10.84 9.03 -8.33
CA LEU A 145 -11.05 7.58 -8.25
C LEU A 145 -10.50 7.04 -6.94
N PHE A 146 -9.31 7.49 -6.58
CA PHE A 146 -8.61 6.94 -5.44
C PHE A 146 -7.59 7.91 -4.85
N SER A 147 -7.48 7.92 -3.52
CA SER A 147 -6.39 8.56 -2.80
C SER A 147 -5.98 7.66 -1.64
N ARG A 148 -4.68 7.40 -1.53
CA ARG A 148 -4.08 6.69 -0.39
C ARG A 148 -3.01 7.55 0.25
N PHE A 149 -2.95 7.47 1.56
CA PHE A 149 -1.91 8.03 2.38
C PHE A 149 -1.24 6.91 3.16
N ARG A 150 0.09 6.91 3.18
CA ARG A 150 0.91 6.05 4.02
C ARG A 150 1.90 6.89 4.80
N SER A 151 2.18 6.49 6.03
CA SER A 151 3.31 7.04 6.77
C SER A 151 4.12 5.98 7.50
N GLN A 152 5.43 6.22 7.62
CA GLN A 152 6.36 5.37 8.34
C GLN A 152 7.26 6.23 9.23
N HIS A 153 7.28 5.95 10.52
CA HIS A 153 8.08 6.72 11.47
C HIS A 153 8.91 5.80 12.34
N LEU A 154 10.19 6.14 12.47
CA LEU A 154 11.12 5.48 13.37
C LEU A 154 11.58 6.46 14.44
N TYR A 155 11.46 6.06 15.70
CA TYR A 155 11.94 6.80 16.86
C TYR A 155 12.97 5.97 17.63
N ASP A 156 14.10 6.60 17.95
CA ASP A 156 15.00 6.12 19.00
C ASP A 156 14.45 6.61 20.35
N ILE A 157 13.98 5.69 21.19
CA ILE A 157 13.35 5.99 22.48
C ILE A 157 14.32 5.83 23.66
N GLY A 158 15.62 6.07 23.44
CA GLY A 158 16.62 6.02 24.51
C GLY A 158 16.79 4.59 25.03
N LYS A 159 17.06 4.37 26.31
CA LYS A 159 17.27 3.00 26.85
C LYS A 159 16.10 2.03 26.54
N LEU A 160 14.94 2.62 26.19
CA LEU A 160 13.73 2.12 25.54
C LEU A 160 13.93 1.10 24.40
N GLY A 161 14.94 1.35 23.56
CA GLY A 161 15.05 0.71 22.26
C GLY A 161 14.53 1.62 21.15
N TYR A 162 13.68 1.08 20.27
CA TYR A 162 13.15 1.73 19.07
C TYR A 162 11.65 1.54 18.97
N LEU A 163 10.99 2.53 18.38
CA LEU A 163 9.56 2.49 18.07
C LEU A 163 9.36 2.75 16.58
N ILE A 164 8.76 1.80 15.89
CA ILE A 164 8.36 1.89 14.48
C ILE A 164 6.85 2.08 14.46
N ILE A 165 6.36 3.10 13.75
CA ILE A 165 4.95 3.41 13.60
C ILE A 165 4.63 3.50 12.11
N GLY A 166 3.78 2.62 11.62
CA GLY A 166 3.24 2.64 10.26
C GLY A 166 1.76 2.98 10.28
N ASN A 167 1.31 3.83 9.35
CA ASN A 167 -0.10 4.11 9.12
C ASN A 167 -0.43 3.99 7.64
N MET A 168 -1.64 3.51 7.33
CA MET A 168 -2.21 3.57 5.98
C MET A 168 -3.68 3.95 6.05
N LEU A 169 -4.08 4.85 5.17
CA LEU A 169 -5.45 5.31 5.01
C LEU A 169 -5.77 5.40 3.52
N ASP A 170 -6.89 4.83 3.11
CA ASP A 170 -7.54 5.11 1.84
C ASP A 170 -9.07 5.15 2.03
N THR A 171 -9.82 5.13 0.93
CA THR A 171 -11.29 5.11 0.95
C THR A 171 -11.87 4.03 1.86
N VAL A 172 -11.37 2.80 1.76
CA VAL A 172 -11.97 1.61 2.39
C VAL A 172 -11.08 0.99 3.47
N HIS A 173 -9.82 1.41 3.57
CA HIS A 173 -8.88 0.93 4.55
C HIS A 173 -8.39 2.06 5.47
N GLU A 174 -8.30 1.75 6.76
CA GLU A 174 -7.57 2.51 7.76
C GLU A 174 -6.92 1.50 8.69
N LEU A 175 -5.59 1.47 8.68
CA LEU A 175 -4.82 0.58 9.52
C LEU A 175 -3.56 1.23 10.06
N SER A 176 -3.13 0.76 11.23
CA SER A 176 -1.89 1.15 11.86
C SER A 176 -1.14 -0.07 12.40
N VAL A 177 0.18 0.07 12.49
CA VAL A 177 1.05 -0.90 13.16
C VAL A 177 2.09 -0.17 13.99
N ILE A 178 2.29 -0.61 15.22
CA ILE A 178 3.28 -0.12 16.15
C ILE A 178 4.16 -1.30 16.55
N ILE A 179 5.44 -1.22 16.23
CA ILE A 179 6.43 -2.26 16.54
C ILE A 179 7.47 -1.65 17.48
N LYS A 180 7.62 -2.25 18.66
CA LYS A 180 8.66 -1.88 19.62
C LYS A 180 9.78 -2.89 19.55
N CYS A 181 11.00 -2.40 19.38
CA CYS A 181 12.21 -3.21 19.38
C CYS A 181 13.11 -2.80 20.55
N ASN A 182 13.86 -3.74 21.13
CA ASN A 182 14.93 -3.38 22.06
C ASN A 182 16.19 -2.87 21.34
N ARG A 183 17.24 -2.60 22.12
CA ARG A 183 18.52 -2.09 21.62
C ARG A 183 19.30 -3.08 20.75
N GLN A 184 18.94 -4.35 20.77
CA GLN A 184 19.48 -5.37 19.87
C GLN A 184 18.67 -5.48 18.58
N GLY A 185 17.59 -4.70 18.43
CA GLY A 185 16.71 -4.74 17.26
C GLY A 185 15.77 -5.95 17.26
N ILE A 186 15.57 -6.57 18.43
CA ILE A 186 14.61 -7.66 18.63
C ILE A 186 13.25 -7.07 18.94
N ILE A 187 12.22 -7.54 18.24
CA ILE A 187 10.83 -7.13 18.45
C ILE A 187 10.33 -7.65 19.80
N GLU A 188 9.89 -6.75 20.67
CA GLU A 188 9.35 -7.07 22.00
C GLU A 188 7.83 -6.85 22.08
N GLU A 189 7.28 -6.01 21.22
CA GLU A 189 5.85 -5.70 21.21
C GLU A 189 5.40 -5.35 19.79
N VAL A 190 4.22 -5.84 19.41
CA VAL A 190 3.55 -5.43 18.18
C VAL A 190 2.08 -5.21 18.48
N ASN A 191 1.59 -4.01 18.17
CA ASN A 191 0.18 -3.68 18.18
C ASN A 191 -0.22 -3.27 16.77
N SER A 192 -1.37 -3.74 16.31
CA SER A 192 -1.96 -3.31 15.05
C SER A 192 -3.43 -3.02 15.25
N ASP A 193 -3.93 -2.04 14.50
CA ASP A 193 -5.34 -1.72 14.46
C ASP A 193 -5.81 -1.64 13.01
N LEU A 194 -6.98 -2.19 12.74
CA LEU A 194 -7.63 -2.23 11.43
C LEU A 194 -8.99 -1.58 11.58
N THR A 195 -8.96 -0.27 11.78
CA THR A 195 -10.11 0.58 12.15
C THR A 195 -11.18 0.62 11.06
N ARG A 196 -10.76 0.70 9.79
CA ARG A 196 -11.66 0.61 8.62
C ARG A 196 -11.14 -0.47 7.69
N VAL A 197 -12.00 -1.42 7.37
CA VAL A 197 -11.71 -2.54 6.46
C VAL A 197 -12.99 -2.94 5.73
N THR A 198 -12.85 -3.66 4.61
CA THR A 198 -13.97 -4.13 3.80
C THR A 198 -14.97 -4.99 4.58
N ASP A 199 -14.48 -5.92 5.41
CA ASP A 199 -15.32 -6.84 6.17
C ASP A 199 -14.63 -7.19 7.49
N LYS A 200 -15.42 -7.63 8.49
CA LYS A 200 -14.94 -8.02 9.82
C LYS A 200 -13.92 -9.15 9.77
N ILE A 201 -13.99 -10.03 8.77
CA ILE A 201 -13.00 -11.09 8.58
C ILE A 201 -11.57 -10.52 8.50
N CYS A 202 -11.41 -9.37 7.86
CA CYS A 202 -10.11 -8.71 7.71
C CYS A 202 -9.52 -8.29 9.06
N GLN A 203 -10.36 -8.04 10.09
CA GLN A 203 -9.88 -7.66 11.42
C GLN A 203 -9.18 -8.82 12.13
N GLU A 204 -9.46 -10.07 11.77
CA GLU A 204 -8.79 -11.26 12.31
C GLU A 204 -7.30 -11.27 11.94
N ALA A 205 -6.91 -10.60 10.85
CA ALA A 205 -5.53 -10.55 10.38
C ALA A 205 -4.56 -9.92 11.40
N LYS A 206 -5.05 -9.08 12.33
CA LYS A 206 -4.23 -8.48 13.39
C LYS A 206 -3.64 -9.54 14.33
N ASP A 207 -4.30 -10.68 14.49
CA ASP A 207 -3.87 -11.74 15.40
C ASP A 207 -2.57 -12.41 14.93
N PHE A 208 -2.22 -12.31 13.65
CA PHE A 208 -0.95 -12.82 13.14
C PHE A 208 0.24 -11.94 13.55
N CYS A 209 0.04 -10.67 13.93
CA CYS A 209 1.12 -9.77 14.35
C CYS A 209 1.95 -10.31 15.53
N LYS A 210 1.34 -11.14 16.40
CA LYS A 210 2.03 -11.78 17.52
C LYS A 210 3.22 -12.66 17.09
N HIS A 211 3.22 -13.17 15.85
CA HIS A 211 4.30 -14.01 15.34
C HIS A 211 5.59 -13.24 15.03
N LEU A 212 5.54 -11.91 15.01
CA LEU A 212 6.72 -11.05 14.89
C LEU A 212 7.54 -10.98 16.19
N TYR A 213 6.95 -11.32 17.34
CA TYR A 213 7.64 -11.28 18.62
C TYR A 213 8.94 -12.11 18.60
N GLY A 214 10.01 -11.53 19.12
CA GLY A 214 11.33 -12.17 19.21
C GLY A 214 12.12 -12.21 17.89
N LYS A 215 11.58 -11.68 16.79
CA LYS A 215 12.32 -11.60 15.51
C LYS A 215 13.24 -10.38 15.48
N GLU A 216 14.32 -10.49 14.71
CA GLU A 216 15.21 -9.36 14.41
C GLU A 216 14.57 -8.47 13.34
N ALA A 217 14.07 -7.30 13.72
CA ALA A 217 13.30 -6.42 12.85
C ALA A 217 14.06 -6.01 11.57
N PHE A 218 15.37 -5.82 11.67
CA PHE A 218 16.23 -5.37 10.57
C PHE A 218 16.62 -6.49 9.58
N ARG A 219 16.24 -7.75 9.83
CA ARG A 219 16.60 -8.92 9.01
C ARG A 219 15.43 -9.58 8.27
N LEU A 220 14.19 -9.21 8.58
CA LEU A 220 13.03 -9.85 7.99
C LEU A 220 12.86 -9.43 6.53
N SER A 221 12.87 -10.40 5.62
CA SER A 221 12.49 -10.19 4.22
C SER A 221 10.97 -10.04 4.08
N LYS A 222 10.51 -9.45 2.98
CA LYS A 222 9.07 -9.31 2.68
C LYS A 222 8.34 -10.66 2.70
N LYS A 223 8.99 -11.72 2.20
CA LYS A 223 8.42 -13.07 2.18
C LYS A 223 8.27 -13.64 3.59
N GLU A 224 9.27 -13.47 4.45
CA GLU A 224 9.20 -13.91 5.84
C GLU A 224 8.15 -13.13 6.62
N THR A 225 8.10 -11.81 6.44
CA THR A 225 7.06 -10.94 7.03
C THR A 225 5.68 -11.40 6.60
N ALA A 226 5.45 -11.67 5.31
CA ALA A 226 4.18 -12.20 4.82
C ALA A 226 3.81 -13.54 5.50
N ASN A 227 4.76 -14.48 5.59
CA ASN A 227 4.52 -15.77 6.23
C ASN A 227 4.15 -15.65 7.71
N LEU A 228 4.81 -14.75 8.45
CA LEU A 228 4.51 -14.51 9.87
C LEU A 228 3.12 -13.89 10.05
N LEU A 229 2.72 -13.04 9.09
CA LEU A 229 1.46 -12.32 9.08
C LEU A 229 0.32 -13.06 8.36
N GLY A 230 0.44 -14.38 8.17
CA GLY A 230 -0.63 -15.24 7.67
C GLY A 230 -0.70 -15.39 6.14
N SER A 231 0.21 -14.78 5.38
CA SER A 231 0.25 -14.85 3.91
C SER A 231 -1.13 -14.54 3.29
N ASN A 232 -1.75 -15.52 2.63
CA ASN A 232 -3.05 -15.36 1.97
C ASN A 232 -4.22 -15.28 2.97
N GLU A 233 -4.04 -15.78 4.19
CA GLU A 233 -5.01 -15.61 5.30
C GLU A 233 -4.82 -14.25 6.00
N GLY A 234 -3.69 -13.59 5.75
CA GLY A 234 -3.37 -12.27 6.26
C GLY A 234 -3.99 -11.14 5.44
N CYS A 235 -3.93 -9.94 6.01
CA CYS A 235 -4.24 -8.72 5.29
C CYS A 235 -3.00 -8.25 4.52
N THR A 236 -3.06 -8.24 3.19
CA THR A 236 -1.96 -7.79 2.33
C THR A 236 -1.53 -6.36 2.64
N HIS A 237 -2.48 -5.48 2.99
CA HIS A 237 -2.19 -4.11 3.40
C HIS A 237 -1.41 -4.04 4.72
N LEU A 238 -1.74 -4.89 5.69
CA LEU A 238 -1.01 -4.97 6.97
C LEU A 238 0.40 -5.56 6.77
N ILE A 239 0.52 -6.56 5.89
CA ILE A 239 1.80 -7.15 5.50
C ILE A 239 2.72 -6.10 4.88
N ASP A 240 2.22 -5.37 3.87
CA ASP A 240 2.98 -4.32 3.19
C ASP A 240 3.35 -3.21 4.18
N LEU A 241 2.39 -2.73 4.99
CA LEU A 241 2.65 -1.68 5.98
C LEU A 241 3.69 -2.08 7.03
N THR A 242 3.62 -3.32 7.51
CA THR A 242 4.60 -3.85 8.48
C THR A 242 5.97 -3.95 7.83
N TYR A 243 6.05 -4.50 6.62
CA TYR A 243 7.32 -4.64 5.91
C TYR A 243 7.97 -3.28 5.62
N ASP A 244 7.21 -2.29 5.15
CA ASP A 244 7.70 -0.93 4.91
C ASP A 244 8.33 -0.32 6.19
N GLY A 245 7.72 -0.56 7.36
CA GLY A 245 8.27 -0.12 8.65
C GLY A 245 9.54 -0.87 9.07
N LEU A 246 9.60 -2.18 8.83
CA LEU A 246 10.79 -3.00 9.08
C LEU A 246 11.95 -2.62 8.14
N GLU A 247 11.66 -2.30 6.88
CA GLU A 247 12.63 -1.83 5.90
C GLU A 247 13.19 -0.45 6.30
N THR A 248 12.32 0.46 6.75
CA THR A 248 12.71 1.76 7.33
C THR A 248 13.69 1.56 8.50
N PHE A 249 13.39 0.63 9.40
CA PHE A 249 14.29 0.32 10.52
C PHE A 249 15.59 -0.32 10.06
N SER A 250 15.55 -1.22 9.08
CA SER A 250 16.74 -1.86 8.51
C SER A 250 17.72 -0.84 7.90
N GLN A 251 17.21 0.08 7.07
CA GLN A 251 18.01 1.16 6.49
C GLN A 251 18.67 2.04 7.56
N TRP A 252 17.92 2.43 8.60
CA TRP A 252 18.46 3.19 9.73
C TRP A 252 19.50 2.39 10.52
N TRP A 253 19.24 1.10 10.75
CA TRP A 253 20.11 0.23 11.54
C TRP A 253 21.48 0.07 10.90
N TYR A 254 21.52 -0.17 9.59
CA TYR A 254 22.76 -0.33 8.85
C TYR A 254 23.54 0.98 8.65
N THR A 255 22.86 2.14 8.66
CA THR A 255 23.52 3.46 8.53
C THR A 255 24.05 4.03 9.84
N LYS A 256 23.60 3.53 11.00
CA LYS A 256 24.07 3.98 12.33
C LYS A 256 25.07 3.04 13.01
N LYS A 257 25.06 1.75 12.66
CA LYS A 257 25.99 0.76 13.24
C LYS A 257 27.26 0.52 12.42
N PHE A 258 27.31 1.04 11.19
CA PHE A 258 28.47 1.02 10.30
C PHE A 258 28.73 2.43 9.78
#